data_AF-A0A1E5XHN9-F1
#
_entry.id   AF-A0A1E5XHN9-F1
#
_cell.length_a   1.000
_cell.length_b   1.000
_cell.length_c   1.000
_cell.angle_alpha   90.00
_cell.angle_beta   90.00
_cell.angle_gamma   90.00
#
_symmetry.space_group_name_H-M   'P 1'
#
loop_
_entity.id
_entity.type
_entity.pdbx_description
1 polymer ?
#
loop_
_entity_poly.entity_id
_entity_poly.type
_entity_poly.pdbx_seq_one_letter_code
_entity_poly.pdbx_strand_id
1 'polypeptide(L)'
;MDRETYLEHRKSLVQLGVAQIASYDKTLLLLSTGALGASALFVDTFVGDGAMNSQSLLAASWALFTATMLANLLSYLSSWYDMDIERRELDSKYDAQDFTREHKNPARVATQWLNIAAFLTFSVAMILLLTFCFSNIH
;
A
#
# COMPACT_ATOMS: atom_id res chain seq x y z
N MET A 1 -0.97 24.27 -24.44
CA MET A 1 -1.14 22.81 -24.68
C MET A 1 -2.20 22.63 -25.76
N ASP A 2 -1.95 21.83 -26.79
CA ASP A 2 -2.98 21.52 -27.80
C ASP A 2 -4.02 20.52 -27.26
N ARG A 3 -5.13 20.37 -28.00
CA ARG A 3 -6.26 19.51 -27.59
C ARG A 3 -5.88 18.03 -27.51
N GLU A 4 -5.00 17.56 -28.38
CA GLU A 4 -4.61 16.15 -28.44
C GLU A 4 -3.77 15.78 -27.21
N THR A 5 -2.76 16.60 -26.90
CA THR A 5 -1.90 16.49 -25.72
C THR A 5 -2.71 16.54 -24.43
N TYR A 6 -3.71 17.44 -24.34
CA TYR A 6 -4.62 17.50 -23.19
C TYR A 6 -5.41 16.21 -23.01
N LEU A 7 -6.01 15.70 -24.08
CA LEU A 7 -6.81 14.47 -24.03
C LEU A 7 -5.96 13.25 -23.68
N GLU A 8 -4.74 13.18 -24.20
CA GLU A 8 -3.79 12.10 -23.89
C GLU A 8 -3.37 12.14 -22.42
N HIS A 9 -3.00 13.30 -21.89
CA HIS A 9 -2.63 13.45 -20.48
C HIS A 9 -3.80 13.09 -19.56
N ARG A 10 -5.00 13.61 -19.85
CA ARG A 10 -6.21 13.30 -19.09
C ARG A 10 -6.55 11.81 -19.14
N LYS A 11 -6.40 11.16 -20.29
CA LYS A 11 -6.59 9.72 -20.45
C LYS A 11 -5.60 8.93 -19.60
N SER A 12 -4.33 9.34 -19.58
CA SER A 12 -3.29 8.74 -18.74
C SER A 12 -3.65 8.81 -17.25
N LEU A 13 -4.06 9.98 -16.75
CA LEU A 13 -4.48 10.15 -15.34
C LEU A 13 -5.66 9.23 -14.97
N VAL A 14 -6.65 9.09 -15.86
CA VAL A 14 -7.78 8.17 -15.64
C VAL A 14 -7.32 6.71 -15.62
N GLN A 15 -6.44 6.31 -16.55
CA GLN A 15 -5.91 4.94 -16.58
C GLN A 15 -5.11 4.59 -15.32
N LEU A 16 -4.30 5.52 -14.83
CA LEU A 16 -3.57 5.35 -13.59
C LEU A 16 -4.52 5.20 -12.39
N GLY A 17 -5.58 6.02 -12.31
CA GLY A 17 -6.60 5.90 -11.27
C GLY A 17 -7.31 4.54 -11.27
N VAL A 18 -7.66 4.01 -12.45
CA VAL A 18 -8.27 2.67 -12.58
C VAL A 18 -7.31 1.57 -12.10
N ALA A 19 -6.02 1.64 -12.49
CA ALA A 19 -5.01 0.68 -12.05
C ALA A 19 -4.77 0.71 -10.54
N GLN A 20 -4.88 1.91 -9.94
CA GLN A 20 -4.74 2.11 -8.50
C GLN A 20 -5.88 1.47 -7.72
N ILE A 21 -7.13 1.66 -8.16
CA ILE A 21 -8.31 1.04 -7.54
C ILE A 21 -8.19 -0.49 -7.61
N ALA A 22 -7.83 -1.03 -8.77
CA ALA A 22 -7.64 -2.48 -8.92
C ALA A 22 -6.52 -3.03 -8.00
N SER A 23 -5.48 -2.25 -7.75
CA SER A 23 -4.38 -2.64 -6.83
C SER A 23 -4.81 -2.55 -5.36
N TYR A 24 -5.61 -1.54 -5.01
CA TYR A 24 -6.19 -1.37 -3.69
C TYR A 24 -7.09 -2.56 -3.33
N ASP A 25 -8.00 -2.95 -4.23
CA ASP A 25 -8.91 -4.07 -4.02
C ASP A 25 -8.15 -5.40 -3.81
N LYS A 26 -7.12 -5.66 -4.62
CA LYS A 26 -6.24 -6.82 -4.45
C LYS A 26 -5.56 -6.83 -3.08
N THR A 27 -5.08 -5.66 -2.63
CA THR A 27 -4.42 -5.52 -1.33
C THR A 27 -5.39 -5.81 -0.19
N LEU A 28 -6.63 -5.30 -0.25
CA LEU A 28 -7.67 -5.59 0.74
C LEU A 28 -8.07 -7.07 0.76
N LEU A 29 -8.23 -7.69 -0.41
CA LEU A 29 -8.54 -9.11 -0.52
C LEU A 29 -7.42 -9.96 0.08
N LEU A 30 -6.16 -9.62 -0.21
CA LEU A 30 -4.99 -10.28 0.35
C LEU A 30 -4.95 -10.14 1.88
N LEU A 31 -5.20 -8.95 2.42
CA LEU A 31 -5.25 -8.71 3.86
C LEU A 31 -6.35 -9.54 4.53
N SER A 32 -7.55 -9.54 3.94
CA SER A 32 -8.70 -10.28 4.47
C SER A 32 -8.46 -11.79 4.47
N THR A 33 -7.96 -12.32 3.34
CA THR A 33 -7.64 -13.74 3.18
C THR A 33 -6.47 -14.14 4.07
N GLY A 34 -5.44 -13.30 4.13
CA GLY A 34 -4.26 -13.48 4.98
C GLY A 34 -4.64 -13.50 6.46
N ALA A 35 -5.46 -12.56 6.93
CA ALA A 35 -5.93 -12.51 8.32
C ALA A 35 -6.83 -13.71 8.68
N LEU A 36 -7.68 -14.18 7.76
CA LEU A 36 -8.49 -15.38 7.96
C LEU A 36 -7.62 -16.64 8.00
N GLY A 37 -6.69 -16.80 7.06
CA GLY A 37 -5.74 -17.90 7.02
C GLY A 37 -4.83 -17.92 8.26
N ALA A 38 -4.38 -16.74 8.70
CA ALA A 38 -3.68 -16.54 9.96
C ALA A 38 -4.47 -17.07 11.14
N SER A 39 -5.73 -16.62 11.26
CA SER A 39 -6.59 -16.95 12.39
C SER A 39 -6.84 -18.45 12.45
N ALA A 40 -7.06 -19.08 11.28
CA ALA A 40 -7.23 -20.53 11.17
C ALA A 40 -5.96 -21.29 11.60
N LEU A 41 -4.79 -20.90 11.09
CA LEU A 41 -3.50 -21.50 11.46
C LEU A 41 -3.17 -21.29 12.94
N PHE A 42 -3.48 -20.12 13.50
CA PHE A 42 -3.28 -19.84 14.91
C PHE A 42 -4.14 -20.75 15.79
N VAL A 43 -5.42 -20.92 15.46
CA VAL A 43 -6.31 -21.83 16.17
C VAL A 43 -5.84 -23.28 16.05
N ASP A 44 -5.48 -23.73 14.85
CA ASP A 44 -5.10 -25.12 14.60
C ASP A 44 -3.71 -25.49 15.17
N THR A 45 -2.74 -24.58 15.05
CA THR A 45 -1.32 -24.86 15.40
C THR A 45 -0.95 -24.44 16.83
N PHE A 46 -1.56 -23.40 17.40
CA PHE A 46 -1.14 -22.84 18.70
C PHE A 46 -2.05 -23.23 19.86
N VAL A 47 -3.31 -23.63 19.59
CA VAL A 47 -4.23 -24.09 20.63
C VAL A 47 -4.03 -25.59 20.95
N GLY A 48 -3.25 -26.32 20.13
CA GLY A 48 -2.86 -27.71 20.39
C GLY A 48 -1.54 -27.86 21.15
N ASP A 49 -1.62 -28.11 22.45
CA ASP A 49 -0.72 -28.79 23.42
C ASP A 49 0.84 -28.70 23.36
N GLY A 50 1.46 -27.93 22.46
CA GLY A 50 2.92 -27.81 22.34
C GLY A 50 3.49 -26.50 22.91
N ALA A 51 4.63 -26.57 23.61
CA ALA A 51 5.36 -25.38 24.06
C ALA A 51 6.05 -24.69 22.86
N MET A 52 5.49 -23.59 22.38
CA MET A 52 6.09 -22.82 21.28
C MET A 52 7.13 -21.84 21.79
N ASN A 53 8.34 -21.95 21.25
CA ASN A 53 9.41 -21.01 21.57
C ASN A 53 9.22 -19.72 20.78
N SER A 54 9.43 -18.59 21.46
CA SER A 54 9.51 -17.26 20.83
C SER A 54 8.23 -16.78 20.13
N GLN A 55 7.05 -17.02 20.73
CA GLN A 55 5.76 -16.46 20.25
C GLN A 55 5.79 -14.94 20.04
N SER A 56 6.62 -14.21 20.78
CA SER A 56 6.83 -12.77 20.61
C SER A 56 7.44 -12.38 19.26
N LEU A 57 8.33 -13.19 18.68
CA LEU A 57 8.89 -12.95 17.33
C LEU A 57 7.81 -13.06 16.27
N LEU A 58 6.90 -14.03 16.43
CA LEU A 58 5.76 -14.18 15.55
C LEU A 58 4.81 -12.98 15.71
N ALA A 59 4.36 -12.69 16.93
CA ALA A 59 3.47 -11.54 17.16
C ALA A 59 4.04 -10.22 16.59
N ALA A 60 5.34 -9.99 16.74
CA ALA A 60 6.02 -8.83 16.17
C ALA A 60 6.06 -8.85 14.62
N SER A 61 6.34 -9.99 13.99
CA SER A 61 6.32 -10.09 12.52
C SER A 61 4.93 -9.82 11.95
N TRP A 62 3.88 -10.36 12.58
CA TRP A 62 2.49 -10.13 12.21
C TRP A 62 2.07 -8.67 12.36
N ALA A 63 2.47 -8.02 13.46
CA ALA A 63 2.21 -6.60 13.66
C ALA A 63 2.88 -5.73 12.58
N LEU A 64 4.13 -6.05 12.22
CA LEU A 64 4.86 -5.32 11.18
C LEU A 64 4.28 -5.58 9.77
N PHE A 65 3.89 -6.81 9.44
CA PHE A 65 3.20 -7.08 8.17
C PHE A 65 1.88 -6.30 8.06
N THR A 66 1.11 -6.25 9.15
CA THR A 66 -0.13 -5.46 9.21
C THR A 66 0.18 -3.98 9.01
N ALA A 67 1.20 -3.44 9.68
CA ALA A 67 1.63 -2.05 9.52
C ALA A 67 2.09 -1.74 8.09
N THR A 68 2.85 -2.62 7.44
CA THR A 68 3.22 -2.50 6.02
C THR A 68 1.99 -2.44 5.13
N MET A 69 1.02 -3.34 5.32
CA MET A 69 -0.20 -3.35 4.51
C MET A 69 -1.00 -2.07 4.69
N LEU A 70 -1.15 -1.58 5.93
CA LEU A 70 -1.82 -0.30 6.20
C LEU A 70 -1.09 0.88 5.55
N ALA A 71 0.25 0.91 5.60
CA ALA A 71 1.04 1.95 4.93
C ALA A 71 0.82 1.93 3.40
N ASN A 72 0.75 0.75 2.79
CA ASN A 72 0.42 0.62 1.37
C ASN A 72 -1.01 1.10 1.04
N LEU A 73 -2.01 0.76 1.87
CA LEU A 73 -3.39 1.25 1.69
C LEU A 73 -3.47 2.78 1.78
N LEU A 74 -2.77 3.38 2.76
CA LEU A 74 -2.70 4.84 2.92
C LEU A 74 -1.96 5.51 1.77
N SER A 75 -0.92 4.87 1.24
CA SER A 75 -0.20 5.32 0.04
C SER A 75 -1.12 5.35 -1.17
N TYR A 76 -1.92 4.30 -1.38
CA TYR A 76 -2.92 4.26 -2.45
C TYR A 76 -3.98 5.36 -2.32
N LEU A 77 -4.51 5.58 -1.11
CA LEU A 77 -5.51 6.62 -0.86
C LEU A 77 -4.93 8.02 -1.11
N SER A 78 -3.70 8.27 -0.64
CA SER A 78 -3.02 9.55 -0.82
C SER A 78 -2.76 9.85 -2.29
N SER A 79 -2.31 8.85 -3.05
CA SER A 79 -2.05 9.02 -4.47
C SER A 79 -3.33 9.04 -5.33
N TRP A 80 -4.43 8.44 -4.88
CA TRP A 80 -5.73 8.62 -5.55
C TRP A 80 -6.26 10.05 -5.39
N TYR A 81 -6.19 10.59 -4.16
CA TYR A 81 -6.57 11.98 -3.88
C TYR A 81 -5.76 12.96 -4.72
N ASP A 82 -4.47 12.67 -4.86
CA ASP A 82 -3.56 13.44 -5.67
C ASP A 82 -3.95 13.49 -7.15
N MET A 83 -4.25 12.33 -7.74
CA MET A 83 -4.71 12.23 -9.14
C MET A 83 -6.03 12.97 -9.39
N ASP A 84 -6.95 12.99 -8.41
CA ASP A 84 -8.20 13.76 -8.52
C ASP A 84 -7.93 15.26 -8.56
N ILE A 85 -7.00 15.75 -7.73
CA ILE A 85 -6.56 17.15 -7.75
C ILE A 85 -5.88 17.49 -9.08
N GLU A 86 -4.90 16.68 -9.50
CA GLU A 86 -4.15 16.92 -10.73
C GLU A 86 -5.07 16.97 -11.95
N ARG A 87 -6.08 16.10 -12.01
CA ARG A 87 -7.09 16.11 -13.07
C ARG A 87 -7.94 17.39 -13.05
N ARG A 88 -8.41 17.83 -11.89
CA ARG A 88 -9.20 19.09 -11.77
C ARG A 88 -8.37 20.30 -12.15
N GLU A 89 -7.09 20.33 -11.77
CA GLU A 89 -6.18 21.39 -12.18
C GLU A 89 -5.89 21.35 -13.68
N LEU A 90 -5.69 20.17 -14.27
CA LEU A 90 -5.48 20.03 -15.71
C LEU A 90 -6.68 20.56 -16.50
N ASP A 91 -7.89 20.20 -16.08
CA ASP A 91 -9.14 20.69 -16.67
C ASP A 91 -9.25 22.22 -16.52
N SER A 92 -8.97 22.76 -15.33
CA SER A 92 -9.00 24.22 -15.08
C SER A 92 -7.95 25.00 -15.88
N LYS A 93 -6.72 24.47 -16.04
CA LYS A 93 -5.65 25.09 -16.82
C LYS A 93 -5.97 25.11 -18.31
N TYR A 94 -6.61 24.04 -18.80
CA TYR A 94 -7.06 23.97 -20.19
C TYR A 94 -8.14 25.01 -20.48
N ASP A 95 -9.15 25.11 -19.62
CA ASP A 95 -10.25 26.07 -19.76
C ASP A 95 -9.77 27.54 -19.65
N ALA A 96 -8.84 27.80 -18.73
CA ALA A 96 -8.29 29.15 -18.51
C ALA A 96 -7.16 29.54 -19.49
N GLN A 97 -6.69 28.61 -20.33
CA GLN A 97 -5.50 28.78 -21.19
C GLN A 97 -4.22 29.18 -20.42
N ASP A 98 -4.17 28.97 -19.11
CA ASP A 98 -3.03 29.33 -18.25
C ASP A 98 -2.29 28.07 -17.78
N PHE A 99 -1.15 27.81 -18.42
CA PHE A 99 -0.29 26.66 -18.12
C PHE A 99 0.93 27.01 -17.27
N THR A 100 1.01 28.24 -16.74
CA THR A 100 2.21 28.72 -16.02
C THR A 100 2.25 28.33 -14.55
N ARG A 101 1.12 27.88 -13.99
CA ARG A 101 1.03 27.45 -12.59
C ARG A 101 1.65 26.07 -12.38
N GLU A 102 2.82 26.03 -11.75
CA GLU A 102 3.39 24.78 -11.22
C GLU A 102 2.54 24.24 -10.08
N HIS A 103 2.21 22.95 -10.14
CA HIS A 103 1.54 22.25 -9.05
C HIS A 103 2.58 21.73 -8.06
N LYS A 104 2.63 22.31 -6.85
CA LYS A 104 3.41 21.76 -5.74
C LYS A 104 2.54 20.78 -4.98
N ASN A 105 2.98 19.53 -4.95
CA ASN A 105 2.16 18.42 -4.52
C ASN A 105 2.73 17.75 -3.25
N PRO A 106 2.23 18.12 -2.07
CA PRO A 106 2.66 17.52 -0.81
C PRO A 106 2.22 16.05 -0.67
N ALA A 107 1.13 15.64 -1.33
CA ALA A 107 0.64 14.26 -1.27
C ALA A 107 1.61 13.27 -1.93
N ARG A 108 2.28 13.70 -3.00
CA ARG A 108 3.34 12.91 -3.66
C ARG A 108 4.53 12.62 -2.75
N VAL A 109 4.96 13.62 -1.95
CA VAL A 109 6.05 13.45 -0.98
C VAL A 109 5.63 12.49 0.12
N ALA A 110 4.41 12.65 0.67
CA ALA A 110 3.88 11.74 1.68
C ALA A 110 3.79 10.29 1.17
N THR A 111 3.33 10.10 -0.07
CA THR A 111 3.23 8.78 -0.72
C THR A 111 4.60 8.11 -0.86
N GLN A 112 5.65 8.86 -1.24
CA GLN A 112 7.01 8.32 -1.32
C GLN A 112 7.52 7.85 0.05
N TRP A 113 7.33 8.65 1.10
CA TRP A 113 7.76 8.26 2.45
C TRP A 113 6.99 7.05 2.97
N LEU A 114 5.68 6.96 2.74
CA LEU A 114 4.87 5.80 3.10
C LEU A 114 5.37 4.52 2.41
N ASN A 115 5.71 4.59 1.12
CA ASN A 115 6.22 3.43 0.39
C ASN A 115 7.60 2.98 0.89
N ILE A 116 8.51 3.92 1.19
CA ILE A 116 9.82 3.61 1.76
C ILE A 116 9.66 2.97 3.13
N ALA A 117 8.82 3.54 3.99
CA ALA A 117 8.53 2.99 5.31
C ALA A 117 7.92 1.58 5.19
N ALA A 118 6.94 1.38 4.31
CA ALA A 118 6.31 0.08 4.06
C ALA A 118 7.35 -0.98 3.66
N PHE A 119 8.27 -0.64 2.75
CA PHE A 119 9.34 -1.53 2.30
C PHE A 119 10.30 -1.94 3.41
N LEU A 120 10.75 -0.98 4.23
CA LEU A 120 11.63 -1.25 5.36
C LEU A 120 10.95 -2.12 6.41
N THR A 121 9.72 -1.76 6.80
CA THR A 121 8.90 -2.51 7.77
C THR A 121 8.63 -3.93 7.28
N PHE A 122 8.37 -4.12 5.98
CA PHE A 122 8.16 -5.44 5.38
C PHE A 122 9.40 -6.31 5.49
N SER A 123 10.56 -5.74 5.19
CA SER A 123 11.83 -6.45 5.22
C SER A 123 12.14 -6.95 6.64
N VAL A 124 11.90 -6.12 7.65
CA VAL A 124 12.06 -6.50 9.07
C VAL A 124 11.05 -7.59 9.47
N ALA A 125 9.78 -7.45 9.06
CA ALA A 125 8.74 -8.45 9.33
C ALA A 125 9.14 -9.84 8.79
N MET A 126 9.67 -9.88 7.56
CA MET A 126 10.12 -11.10 6.91
C MET A 126 11.28 -11.76 7.65
N ILE A 127 12.27 -10.98 8.07
CA ILE A 127 13.42 -11.50 8.84
C ILE A 127 12.93 -12.13 10.15
N LEU A 128 12.07 -11.44 10.91
CA LEU A 128 11.52 -11.96 12.17
C LEU A 128 10.73 -13.25 11.97
N LEU A 129 9.90 -13.31 10.93
CA LEU A 129 9.14 -14.52 10.60
C LEU A 129 10.07 -15.69 10.26
N LEU A 130 11.09 -15.47 9.44
CA LEU A 130 12.07 -16.50 9.10
C LEU A 130 12.82 -16.99 10.35
N THR A 131 13.26 -16.08 11.22
CA THR A 131 13.91 -16.44 12.49
C THR A 131 12.99 -17.28 13.38
N PHE A 132 11.71 -16.93 13.49
CA PHE A 132 10.73 -17.71 14.22
C PHE A 132 10.58 -19.13 13.65
N CYS A 133 10.45 -19.25 12.32
CA CYS A 133 10.32 -20.54 11.64
C CYS A 133 11.55 -21.43 11.89
N PHE A 134 12.77 -20.92 11.69
CA PHE A 134 13.99 -21.70 11.94
C PHE A 134 14.16 -22.11 13.41
N SER A 135 13.64 -21.32 14.36
CA SER A 135 13.72 -21.66 15.78
C SER A 135 12.70 -22.71 16.22
N ASN A 136 11.65 -22.94 15.42
CA ASN A 136 10.56 -23.86 15.73
C ASN A 136 10.49 -25.07 14.77
N ILE A 137 11.28 -25.08 13.69
CA ILE A 137 11.53 -26.28 12.88
C ILE A 137 12.57 -27.12 13.65
N HIS A 138 12.08 -28.02 14.50
CA HIS A 138 12.83 -29.10 15.13
C HIS A 138 11.93 -30.32 15.34
#